data_AF-A0A9W8RR77-F1
#
_entry.id   AF-A0A9W8RR77-F1
#
_cell.length_a   1.000
_cell.length_b   1.000
_cell.length_c   1.000
_cell.angle_alpha   90.00
_cell.angle_beta   90.00
_cell.angle_gamma   90.00
#
_symmetry.space_group_name_H-M   'P 1'
#
loop_
_entity.id
_entity.type
_entity.pdbx_description
1 polymer ?
#
loop_
_entity_poly.entity_id
_entity_poly.type
_entity_poly.pdbx_seq_one_letter_code
_entity_poly.pdbx_strand_id
1 'polypeptide(L)'
;MLWNSDNGTLKQTLRGHLEPISSLAFSPDSRSLATAAGREIKLWDIGKIPDQVLKKPLDGIQFVVFSRDGLLLASTSRIGSVKIWDTKSGTALHTLEGHTKTADHAAFSSDGSVLISASFHGETVIIWDVVSGEKLHTLESPGQVYSVSISSDDHHIATAAFNGGIGIWSVSTGLMSRKLKVDEPVDDVKFGPAGKLLASASRDEKVRLWDVEKGAVLHSFEGFAFGVQCLSFSPSGKLLACGSHEGIVRVWDIESGRRLQEDRLDGPIFPNAIAFSKNENFLKTNDGLLLLQGRSNVDQSLRSTVSSTQKWLCRGLSRMLRIPPDYRTRSSGSDTYPAVDTCGQLAALGHESGQVIFIEISTSD
;
A
#
# COMPACT_ATOMS: atom_id res chain seq x y z
N MET A 1 7.56 20.09 -8.06
CA MET A 1 7.81 21.24 -7.19
C MET A 1 8.36 20.64 -5.92
N LEU A 2 9.46 21.12 -5.30
CA LEU A 2 9.95 20.70 -3.97
C LEU A 2 9.45 21.86 -3.13
N TRP A 3 8.73 21.71 -2.03
CA TRP A 3 8.31 22.87 -1.23
C TRP A 3 9.16 22.92 0.03
N ASN A 4 9.52 24.11 0.50
CA ASN A 4 10.02 24.35 1.85
C ASN A 4 8.79 24.48 2.77
N SER A 5 8.71 23.64 3.79
CA SER A 5 7.56 23.61 4.70
C SER A 5 7.45 24.80 5.64
N ASP A 6 8.51 25.59 5.87
CA ASP A 6 8.46 26.73 6.79
C ASP A 6 7.77 27.95 6.14
N ASN A 7 7.81 28.07 4.82
CA ASN A 7 7.28 29.24 4.11
C ASN A 7 6.49 28.92 2.83
N GLY A 8 6.33 27.64 2.48
CA GLY A 8 5.66 27.23 1.25
C GLY A 8 6.41 27.66 -0.02
N THR A 9 7.74 27.82 0.01
CA THR A 9 8.49 28.19 -1.21
C THR A 9 8.91 26.98 -2.02
N LEU A 10 8.74 27.07 -3.33
CA LEU A 10 9.12 26.07 -4.31
C LEU A 10 10.66 25.92 -4.43
N LYS A 11 11.25 24.85 -3.86
CA LYS A 11 12.56 24.29 -4.21
C LYS A 11 12.67 23.64 -5.62
N GLN A 12 11.85 22.65 -6.06
CA GLN A 12 12.16 21.89 -7.30
C GLN A 12 11.07 21.05 -8.01
N THR A 13 10.75 21.34 -9.28
CA THR A 13 9.80 20.53 -10.08
C THR A 13 10.43 19.51 -10.99
N LEU A 14 10.11 18.24 -10.75
CA LEU A 14 10.38 17.19 -11.71
C LEU A 14 9.24 17.15 -12.71
N ARG A 15 9.47 17.83 -13.83
CA ARG A 15 8.64 17.71 -15.02
C ARG A 15 9.30 16.64 -15.88
N GLY A 16 8.55 15.60 -16.20
CA GLY A 16 9.13 14.51 -16.98
C GLY A 16 8.08 13.70 -17.70
N HIS A 17 7.00 13.31 -17.03
CA HIS A 17 5.93 12.56 -17.69
C HIS A 17 4.98 13.48 -18.42
N LEU A 18 4.42 12.98 -19.52
CA LEU A 18 3.40 13.67 -20.34
C LEU A 18 1.98 13.15 -20.06
N GLU A 19 1.87 12.06 -19.29
CA GLU A 19 0.65 11.34 -18.95
C GLU A 19 0.43 11.37 -17.43
N PRO A 20 -0.80 11.12 -16.93
CA PRO A 20 -1.10 11.03 -15.50
C PRO A 20 -0.19 10.04 -14.75
N ILE A 21 0.28 10.42 -13.56
CA ILE A 21 1.06 9.53 -12.69
C ILE A 21 0.15 8.46 -12.09
N SER A 22 0.29 7.20 -12.50
CA SER A 22 -0.50 6.08 -12.00
C SER A 22 0.04 5.50 -10.69
N SER A 23 1.35 5.54 -10.46
CA SER A 23 1.97 5.00 -9.25
C SER A 23 3.31 5.66 -8.93
N LEU A 24 3.64 5.69 -7.65
CA LEU A 24 4.88 6.24 -7.07
C LEU A 24 5.39 5.28 -6.01
N ALA A 25 6.70 5.08 -5.94
CA ALA A 25 7.31 4.31 -4.86
C ALA A 25 8.71 4.86 -4.53
N PHE A 26 8.98 5.18 -3.27
CA PHE A 26 10.33 5.40 -2.77
C PHE A 26 11.06 4.06 -2.65
N SER A 27 12.34 4.07 -3.02
CA SER A 27 13.28 3.01 -2.66
C SER A 27 13.42 2.89 -1.14
N PRO A 28 13.74 1.70 -0.60
CA PRO A 28 13.88 1.47 0.84
C PRO A 28 14.94 2.37 1.51
N ASP A 29 16.00 2.75 0.79
CA ASP A 29 17.05 3.63 1.28
C ASP A 29 16.72 5.13 1.12
N SER A 30 15.55 5.45 0.55
CA SER A 30 15.04 6.80 0.31
C SER A 30 15.86 7.63 -0.68
N ARG A 31 16.81 7.04 -1.39
CA ARG A 31 17.68 7.77 -2.33
C ARG A 31 17.10 7.84 -3.73
N SER A 32 16.24 6.89 -4.07
CA SER A 32 15.55 6.84 -5.35
C SER A 32 14.04 6.89 -5.22
N LEU A 33 13.37 7.51 -6.19
CA LEU A 33 11.93 7.42 -6.40
C LEU A 33 11.65 6.75 -7.75
N ALA A 34 10.70 5.83 -7.81
CA ALA A 34 10.11 5.34 -9.05
C ALA A 34 8.78 6.05 -9.30
N THR A 35 8.56 6.50 -10.54
CA THR A 35 7.30 7.11 -10.95
C THR A 35 6.82 6.50 -12.26
N ALA A 36 5.57 6.06 -12.27
CA ALA A 36 4.93 5.45 -13.43
C ALA A 36 3.85 6.36 -13.98
N ALA A 37 3.83 6.53 -15.30
CA ALA A 37 2.82 7.34 -15.99
C ALA A 37 2.63 6.87 -17.43
N GLY A 38 1.39 6.57 -17.81
CA GLY A 38 1.07 6.06 -19.13
C GLY A 38 1.95 4.86 -19.50
N ARG A 39 2.93 5.09 -20.36
CA ARG A 39 3.87 4.07 -20.83
C ARG A 39 5.28 4.16 -20.24
N GLU A 40 5.57 5.16 -19.42
CA GLU A 40 6.91 5.41 -18.92
C GLU A 40 7.03 5.10 -17.43
N ILE A 41 8.09 4.40 -17.05
CA ILE A 41 8.64 4.44 -15.69
C ILE A 41 9.81 5.42 -15.72
N LYS A 42 9.99 6.18 -14.63
CA LYS A 42 11.21 6.97 -14.39
C LYS A 42 11.72 6.68 -12.99
N LEU A 43 13.02 6.40 -12.91
CA LEU A 43 13.74 6.40 -11.65
C LEU A 43 14.38 7.79 -11.46
N TRP A 44 14.36 8.30 -10.24
CA TRP A 44 14.91 9.60 -9.89
C TRP A 44 15.88 9.43 -8.74
N ASP A 45 17.15 9.80 -8.92
CA ASP A 45 18.09 9.95 -7.80
C ASP A 45 17.80 11.30 -7.13
N ILE A 46 17.31 11.27 -5.89
CA ILE A 46 16.91 12.44 -5.12
C ILE A 46 18.11 13.32 -4.74
N GLY A 47 19.31 12.75 -4.63
CA GLY A 47 20.53 13.47 -4.27
C GLY A 47 21.28 14.08 -5.45
N LYS A 48 20.99 13.67 -6.69
CA LYS A 48 21.73 14.08 -7.90
C LYS A 48 20.82 14.57 -9.03
N ILE A 49 19.65 15.11 -8.70
CA ILE A 49 18.74 15.63 -9.71
C ILE A 49 19.46 16.74 -10.53
N PRO A 50 19.56 16.63 -11.87
CA PRO A 50 18.73 15.81 -12.74
C PRO A 50 19.50 14.72 -13.50
N ASP A 51 20.02 13.68 -12.84
CA ASP A 51 20.56 12.51 -13.56
C ASP A 51 20.12 11.17 -12.95
N GLN A 52 19.13 10.55 -13.60
CA GLN A 52 19.19 9.22 -14.24
C GLN A 52 17.77 8.85 -14.70
N VAL A 53 17.31 9.40 -15.82
CA VAL A 53 15.99 9.09 -16.36
C VAL A 53 16.02 7.75 -17.11
N LEU A 54 15.63 6.67 -16.45
CA LEU A 54 15.41 5.38 -17.12
C LEU A 54 14.04 5.35 -17.79
N LYS A 55 13.93 5.87 -19.03
CA LYS A 55 12.71 5.73 -19.86
C LYS A 55 12.62 4.32 -20.41
N LYS A 56 11.65 3.55 -19.93
CA LYS A 56 11.32 2.25 -20.53
C LYS A 56 9.85 2.20 -20.91
N PRO A 57 9.53 2.08 -22.21
CA PRO A 57 8.15 2.06 -22.67
C PRO A 57 7.48 0.73 -22.28
N LEU A 58 6.27 0.82 -21.74
CA LEU A 58 5.34 -0.27 -21.44
C LEU A 58 3.92 0.12 -21.83
N ASP A 59 3.04 -0.81 -22.15
CA ASP A 59 1.65 -0.46 -22.43
C ASP A 59 0.84 -0.32 -21.15
N GLY A 60 0.65 0.93 -20.70
CA GLY A 60 -0.29 1.31 -19.63
C GLY A 60 0.10 0.78 -18.25
N ILE A 61 1.12 1.36 -17.63
CA ILE A 61 1.60 0.93 -16.31
C ILE A 61 0.56 1.25 -15.24
N GLN A 62 0.25 0.27 -14.41
CA GLN A 62 -0.73 0.38 -13.34
C GLN A 62 -0.07 0.57 -11.98
N PHE A 63 0.99 -0.19 -11.67
CA PHE A 63 1.63 -0.17 -10.36
C PHE A 63 3.15 -0.36 -10.45
N VAL A 64 3.89 0.20 -9.51
CA VAL A 64 5.33 -0.06 -9.32
C VAL A 64 5.67 -0.32 -7.86
N VAL A 65 6.65 -1.19 -7.62
CA VAL A 65 7.12 -1.53 -6.27
C VAL A 65 8.59 -1.91 -6.27
N PHE A 66 9.34 -1.46 -5.28
CA PHE A 66 10.74 -1.86 -5.07
C PHE A 66 10.83 -3.17 -4.28
N SER A 67 11.86 -3.97 -4.57
CA SER A 67 12.31 -5.01 -3.63
C SER A 67 12.86 -4.37 -2.35
N ARG A 68 12.93 -5.15 -1.27
CA ARG A 68 13.34 -4.65 0.05
C ARG A 68 14.78 -4.15 0.12
N ASP A 69 15.65 -4.65 -0.75
CA ASP A 69 17.02 -4.19 -0.91
C ASP A 69 17.15 -3.00 -1.88
N GLY A 70 16.07 -2.62 -2.58
CA GLY A 70 16.05 -1.56 -3.59
C GLY A 70 16.76 -1.90 -4.90
N LEU A 71 17.27 -3.12 -5.06
CA LEU A 71 18.01 -3.55 -6.26
C LEU A 71 17.11 -3.88 -7.43
N LEU A 72 15.85 -4.26 -7.15
CA LEU A 72 14.85 -4.58 -8.15
C LEU A 72 13.65 -3.65 -8.06
N LEU A 73 13.03 -3.42 -9.21
CA LEU A 73 11.71 -2.82 -9.33
C LEU A 73 10.80 -3.84 -10.03
N ALA A 74 9.58 -4.00 -9.56
CA ALA A 74 8.51 -4.65 -10.32
C ALA A 74 7.53 -3.60 -10.83
N SER A 75 6.99 -3.83 -12.03
CA SER A 75 5.93 -3.02 -12.60
C SER A 75 4.82 -3.88 -13.17
N THR A 76 3.58 -3.45 -13.02
CA THR A 76 2.40 -4.12 -13.58
C THR A 76 1.71 -3.24 -14.62
N SER A 77 0.91 -3.83 -15.51
CA SER A 77 0.23 -3.09 -16.58
C SER A 77 -1.25 -3.41 -16.73
N ARG A 78 -1.97 -2.49 -17.39
CA ARG A 78 -3.38 -2.59 -17.77
C ARG A 78 -3.66 -3.72 -18.77
N ILE A 79 -2.63 -4.23 -19.43
CA ILE A 79 -2.74 -5.38 -20.33
C ILE A 79 -2.29 -6.70 -19.67
N GLY A 80 -2.03 -6.70 -18.36
CA GLY A 80 -1.69 -7.91 -17.60
C GLY A 80 -0.21 -8.29 -17.61
N SER A 81 0.65 -7.49 -18.24
CA SER A 81 2.10 -7.73 -18.23
C SER A 81 2.70 -7.31 -16.89
N VAL A 82 3.59 -8.13 -16.35
CA VAL A 82 4.42 -7.79 -15.19
C VAL A 82 5.88 -7.84 -15.63
N LYS A 83 6.71 -6.91 -15.14
CA LYS A 83 8.15 -6.89 -15.46
C LYS A 83 8.97 -6.68 -14.21
N ILE A 84 10.15 -7.29 -14.19
CA ILE A 84 11.19 -7.09 -13.17
C ILE A 84 12.35 -6.35 -13.82
N TRP A 85 12.82 -5.32 -13.15
CA TRP A 85 13.88 -4.43 -13.61
C TRP A 85 15.03 -4.43 -12.61
N ASP A 86 16.26 -4.41 -13.12
CA ASP A 86 17.42 -4.02 -12.33
C ASP A 86 17.42 -2.49 -12.17
N THR A 87 17.44 -1.99 -10.94
CA THR A 87 17.28 -0.55 -10.68
C THR A 87 18.51 0.26 -11.07
N LYS A 88 19.69 -0.36 -11.03
CA LYS A 88 20.98 0.31 -11.31
C LYS A 88 21.18 0.57 -12.80
N SER A 89 20.97 -0.45 -13.63
CA SER A 89 21.09 -0.38 -15.09
C SER A 89 19.79 0.07 -15.76
N GLY A 90 18.67 -0.10 -15.06
CA GLY A 90 17.33 0.05 -15.59
C GLY A 90 16.92 -1.00 -16.61
N THR A 91 17.66 -2.09 -16.80
CA THR A 91 17.29 -3.16 -17.74
C THR A 91 16.11 -3.98 -17.26
N ALA A 92 15.19 -4.32 -18.17
CA ALA A 92 14.19 -5.36 -17.88
C ALA A 92 14.97 -6.67 -17.79
N LEU A 93 14.94 -7.29 -16.62
CA LEU A 93 15.48 -8.64 -16.44
C LEU A 93 14.47 -9.65 -16.99
N HIS A 94 13.19 -9.47 -16.65
CA HIS A 94 12.12 -10.39 -17.01
C HIS A 94 10.87 -9.69 -17.50
N THR A 95 10.17 -10.36 -18.42
CA THR A 95 8.79 -10.06 -18.81
C THR A 95 7.93 -11.26 -18.47
N LEU A 96 7.04 -11.07 -17.53
CA LEU A 96 6.24 -12.09 -16.89
C LEU A 96 4.83 -12.03 -17.51
N GLU A 97 4.50 -13.02 -18.33
CA GLU A 97 3.23 -13.11 -19.04
C GLU A 97 2.33 -14.18 -18.40
N GLY A 98 1.10 -13.80 -18.05
CA GLY A 98 0.18 -14.74 -17.43
C GLY A 98 -1.18 -14.18 -17.05
N HIS A 99 -1.27 -12.91 -16.63
CA HIS A 99 -2.58 -12.31 -16.39
C HIS A 99 -3.29 -11.99 -17.71
N THR A 100 -4.57 -12.36 -17.79
CA THR A 100 -5.43 -12.14 -18.97
C THR A 100 -6.18 -10.82 -18.93
N LYS A 101 -6.13 -10.13 -17.78
CA LYS A 101 -6.65 -8.78 -17.55
C LYS A 101 -5.59 -7.93 -16.85
N THR A 102 -5.91 -6.69 -16.51
CA THR A 102 -5.05 -5.78 -15.75
C THR A 102 -4.35 -6.48 -14.60
N ALA A 103 -3.03 -6.32 -14.51
CA ALA A 103 -2.27 -6.66 -13.32
C ALA A 103 -2.30 -5.43 -12.40
N ASP A 104 -3.14 -5.50 -11.37
CA ASP A 104 -3.51 -4.36 -10.54
C ASP A 104 -2.44 -4.04 -9.48
N HIS A 105 -1.75 -5.06 -8.97
CA HIS A 105 -0.77 -4.90 -7.91
C HIS A 105 0.34 -5.95 -8.00
N ALA A 106 1.49 -5.65 -7.39
CA ALA A 106 2.54 -6.62 -7.15
C ALA A 106 3.24 -6.38 -5.80
N ALA A 107 3.88 -7.42 -5.26
CA ALA A 107 4.71 -7.35 -4.06
C ALA A 107 5.81 -8.42 -4.10
N PHE A 108 7.02 -8.04 -3.69
CA PHE A 108 8.10 -9.00 -3.45
C PHE A 108 7.92 -9.68 -2.09
N SER A 109 8.36 -10.94 -1.99
CA SER A 109 8.59 -11.57 -0.69
C SER A 109 9.66 -10.83 0.12
N SER A 110 9.67 -11.04 1.43
CA SER A 110 10.61 -10.39 2.34
C SER A 110 12.07 -10.76 2.04
N ASP A 111 12.30 -12.00 1.58
CA ASP A 111 13.60 -12.49 1.11
C ASP A 111 13.93 -12.09 -0.35
N GLY A 112 12.97 -11.53 -1.08
CA GLY A 112 13.10 -11.11 -2.49
C GLY A 112 13.16 -12.25 -3.51
N SER A 113 12.96 -13.51 -3.10
CA SER A 113 13.05 -14.67 -4.00
C SER A 113 11.85 -14.83 -4.92
N VAL A 114 10.66 -14.38 -4.49
CA VAL A 114 9.44 -14.45 -5.28
C VAL A 114 8.78 -13.09 -5.46
N LEU A 115 8.12 -12.92 -6.60
CA LEU A 115 7.21 -11.81 -6.87
C LEU A 115 5.79 -12.36 -6.91
N ILE A 116 4.87 -11.69 -6.24
CA ILE A 116 3.44 -11.98 -6.31
C ILE A 116 2.78 -10.86 -7.08
N SER A 117 2.02 -11.19 -8.12
CA SER A 117 1.18 -10.23 -8.84
C SER A 117 -0.28 -10.62 -8.77
N ALA A 118 -1.16 -9.62 -8.71
CA ALA A 118 -2.60 -9.84 -8.59
C ALA A 118 -3.35 -9.13 -9.71
N SER A 119 -4.33 -9.83 -10.29
CA SER A 119 -5.33 -9.28 -11.19
C SER A 119 -6.69 -9.41 -10.52
N PHE A 120 -7.26 -8.29 -10.13
CA PHE A 120 -8.52 -8.23 -9.39
C PHE A 120 -9.67 -8.66 -10.28
N HIS A 121 -9.77 -8.08 -11.47
CA HIS A 121 -10.80 -8.43 -12.46
C HIS A 121 -10.54 -9.74 -13.19
N GLY A 122 -9.28 -10.17 -13.26
CA GLY A 122 -8.86 -11.44 -13.85
C GLY A 122 -8.89 -12.61 -12.87
N GLU A 123 -9.25 -12.35 -11.61
CA GLU A 123 -9.45 -13.33 -10.52
C GLU A 123 -8.23 -14.25 -10.27
N THR A 124 -7.04 -13.75 -10.62
CA THR A 124 -5.79 -14.53 -10.56
C THR A 124 -4.76 -13.83 -9.71
N VAL A 125 -4.05 -14.61 -8.90
CA VAL A 125 -2.79 -14.21 -8.28
C VAL A 125 -1.70 -15.12 -8.81
N ILE A 126 -0.59 -14.58 -9.28
CA ILE A 126 0.49 -15.37 -9.87
C ILE A 126 1.75 -15.18 -9.02
N ILE A 127 2.41 -16.31 -8.72
CA ILE A 127 3.70 -16.36 -8.04
C ILE A 127 4.77 -16.60 -9.10
N TRP A 128 5.78 -15.73 -9.10
CA TRP A 128 6.90 -15.77 -10.03
C TRP A 128 8.19 -15.96 -9.27
N ASP A 129 9.09 -16.75 -9.83
CA ASP A 129 10.46 -16.80 -9.37
C ASP A 129 11.20 -15.57 -9.90
N VAL A 130 11.82 -14.81 -9.00
CA VAL A 130 12.45 -13.52 -9.36
C VAL A 130 13.70 -13.72 -10.19
N VAL A 131 14.44 -14.81 -9.97
CA VAL A 131 15.74 -15.06 -10.61
C VAL A 131 15.58 -15.55 -12.04
N SER A 132 14.75 -16.57 -12.24
CA SER A 132 14.47 -17.19 -13.54
C SER A 132 13.41 -16.45 -14.35
N GLY A 133 12.53 -15.70 -13.68
CA GLY A 133 11.36 -15.09 -14.32
C GLY A 133 10.26 -16.10 -14.66
N GLU A 134 10.36 -17.34 -14.18
CA GLU A 134 9.37 -18.36 -14.44
C GLU A 134 8.12 -18.18 -13.59
N LYS A 135 6.98 -18.52 -14.19
CA LYS A 135 5.70 -18.62 -13.49
C LYS A 135 5.72 -19.90 -12.65
N LEU A 136 5.83 -19.75 -11.33
CA LEU A 136 5.79 -20.88 -10.41
C LEU A 136 4.37 -21.41 -10.27
N HIS A 137 3.42 -20.52 -9.92
CA HIS A 137 2.05 -20.91 -9.58
C HIS A 137 1.04 -19.87 -10.04
N THR A 138 -0.14 -20.33 -10.46
CA THR A 138 -1.33 -19.47 -10.65
C THR A 138 -2.38 -19.87 -9.63
N LEU A 139 -2.71 -18.93 -8.75
CA LEU A 139 -3.70 -19.08 -7.69
C LEU A 139 -5.02 -18.53 -8.22
N GLU A 140 -5.97 -19.43 -8.47
CA GLU A 140 -7.33 -19.05 -8.84
C GLU A 140 -8.11 -18.71 -7.57
N SER A 141 -8.47 -17.44 -7.44
CA SER A 141 -9.24 -16.95 -6.30
C SER A 141 -10.69 -17.48 -6.38
N PRO A 142 -11.39 -17.66 -5.25
CA PRO A 142 -12.81 -18.02 -5.24
C PRO A 142 -13.74 -17.03 -5.96
N GLY A 143 -13.24 -15.85 -6.34
CA GLY A 143 -13.90 -14.83 -7.15
C GLY A 143 -13.03 -13.58 -7.29
N GLN A 144 -13.58 -12.50 -7.82
CA GLN A 144 -12.91 -11.20 -7.96
C GLN A 144 -12.15 -10.80 -6.69
N VAL A 145 -10.82 -10.68 -6.81
CA VAL A 145 -9.92 -10.38 -5.68
C VAL A 145 -9.95 -8.88 -5.39
N TYR A 146 -10.08 -8.50 -4.12
CA TYR A 146 -9.98 -7.11 -3.66
C TYR A 146 -8.71 -6.82 -2.88
N SER A 147 -8.15 -7.83 -2.21
CA SER A 147 -6.91 -7.67 -1.46
C SER A 147 -6.09 -8.96 -1.44
N VAL A 148 -4.78 -8.79 -1.35
CA VAL A 148 -3.78 -9.84 -1.24
C VAL A 148 -2.81 -9.47 -0.12
N SER A 149 -2.40 -10.45 0.69
CA SER A 149 -1.36 -10.31 1.70
C SER A 149 -0.44 -11.51 1.68
N ILE A 150 0.87 -11.28 1.77
CA ILE A 150 1.87 -12.32 2.07
C ILE A 150 2.13 -12.35 3.59
N SER A 151 2.40 -13.52 4.15
CA SER A 151 2.84 -13.68 5.53
C SER A 151 4.29 -13.25 5.69
N SER A 152 4.68 -12.85 6.90
CA SER A 152 6.03 -12.34 7.17
C SER A 152 7.15 -13.39 7.07
N ASP A 153 6.79 -14.67 7.09
CA ASP A 153 7.69 -15.82 6.84
C ASP A 153 7.73 -16.22 5.36
N ASP A 154 7.05 -15.47 4.49
CA ASP A 154 6.94 -15.70 3.04
C ASP A 154 6.37 -17.09 2.64
N HIS A 155 5.72 -17.80 3.57
CA HIS A 155 5.19 -19.14 3.32
C HIS A 155 3.73 -19.17 2.87
N HIS A 156 2.96 -18.12 3.21
CA HIS A 156 1.54 -18.06 2.95
C HIS A 156 1.14 -16.80 2.18
N ILE A 157 0.16 -16.97 1.29
CA ILE A 157 -0.58 -15.88 0.67
C ILE A 157 -2.03 -15.98 1.12
N ALA A 158 -2.65 -14.85 1.41
CA ALA A 158 -4.07 -14.72 1.63
C ALA A 158 -4.65 -13.78 0.58
N THR A 159 -5.86 -14.08 0.14
CA THR A 159 -6.62 -13.21 -0.76
C THR A 159 -8.04 -13.09 -0.23
N ALA A 160 -8.60 -11.91 -0.44
CA ALA A 160 -9.98 -11.58 -0.10
C ALA A 160 -10.76 -11.33 -1.39
N ALA A 161 -11.96 -11.91 -1.50
CA ALA A 161 -12.78 -11.84 -2.69
C ALA A 161 -14.12 -11.12 -2.47
N PHE A 162 -14.67 -10.58 -3.56
CA PHE A 162 -15.98 -9.93 -3.61
C PHE A 162 -17.11 -10.84 -3.15
N ASN A 163 -17.02 -12.15 -3.37
CA ASN A 163 -18.04 -13.08 -2.92
C ASN A 163 -17.89 -13.48 -1.45
N GLY A 164 -17.03 -12.82 -0.66
CA GLY A 164 -16.77 -13.16 0.74
C GLY A 164 -15.86 -14.37 0.96
N GLY A 165 -15.32 -14.95 -0.12
CA GLY A 165 -14.31 -16.01 -0.04
C GLY A 165 -12.96 -15.44 0.39
N ILE A 166 -12.30 -16.12 1.32
CA ILE A 166 -10.90 -15.86 1.67
C ILE A 166 -10.14 -17.16 1.45
N GLY A 167 -9.14 -17.16 0.59
CA GLY A 167 -8.25 -18.31 0.48
C GLY A 167 -6.95 -18.08 1.23
N ILE A 168 -6.30 -19.18 1.62
CA ILE A 168 -4.93 -19.18 2.12
C ILE A 168 -4.15 -20.22 1.33
N TRP A 169 -3.09 -19.79 0.65
CA TRP A 169 -2.27 -20.61 -0.22
C TRP A 169 -0.87 -20.76 0.35
N SER A 170 -0.22 -21.89 0.05
CA SER A 170 1.21 -22.06 0.26
C SER A 170 1.97 -21.46 -0.91
N VAL A 171 2.98 -20.61 -0.62
CA VAL A 171 3.81 -19.97 -1.65
C VAL A 171 4.62 -21.01 -2.42
N SER A 172 5.20 -21.98 -1.73
CA SER A 172 6.07 -23.01 -2.34
C SER A 172 5.31 -24.00 -3.23
N THR A 173 4.08 -24.37 -2.86
CA THR A 173 3.30 -25.39 -3.57
C THR A 173 2.23 -24.82 -4.50
N GLY A 174 1.84 -23.55 -4.32
CA GLY A 174 0.71 -22.95 -5.03
C GLY A 174 -0.66 -23.49 -4.62
N LEU A 175 -0.72 -24.44 -3.67
CA LEU A 175 -1.95 -25.10 -3.28
C LEU A 175 -2.70 -24.30 -2.22
N MET A 176 -4.02 -24.25 -2.35
CA MET A 176 -4.91 -23.68 -1.34
C MET A 176 -4.93 -24.60 -0.12
N SER A 177 -4.37 -24.12 0.99
CA SER A 177 -4.32 -24.80 2.28
C SER A 177 -5.62 -24.65 3.08
N ARG A 178 -6.30 -23.50 2.94
CA ARG A 178 -7.56 -23.17 3.62
C ARG A 178 -8.45 -22.36 2.70
N LYS A 179 -9.76 -22.59 2.81
CA LYS A 179 -10.82 -21.76 2.25
C LYS A 179 -11.71 -21.31 3.40
N LEU A 180 -11.65 -20.03 3.74
CA LEU A 180 -12.51 -19.39 4.72
C LEU A 180 -13.63 -18.66 3.97
N LYS A 181 -14.74 -18.41 4.67
CA LYS A 181 -15.93 -17.83 4.08
C LYS A 181 -16.61 -16.90 5.08
N VAL A 182 -17.02 -15.74 4.59
CA VAL A 182 -17.97 -14.84 5.22
C VAL A 182 -19.10 -14.54 4.23
N ASP A 183 -20.18 -13.92 4.71
CA ASP A 183 -21.44 -13.80 3.95
C ASP A 183 -21.42 -12.63 2.95
N GLU A 184 -20.63 -11.60 3.22
CA GLU A 184 -20.52 -10.39 2.41
C GLU A 184 -19.10 -10.20 1.84
N PRO A 185 -18.92 -9.31 0.82
CA PRO A 185 -17.60 -9.02 0.27
C PRO A 185 -16.54 -8.73 1.33
N VAL A 186 -15.32 -9.22 1.11
CA VAL A 186 -14.16 -8.92 1.96
C VAL A 186 -13.31 -7.90 1.20
N ASP A 187 -13.26 -6.67 1.72
CA ASP A 187 -12.54 -5.57 1.07
C ASP A 187 -11.03 -5.63 1.36
N ASP A 188 -10.61 -6.14 2.53
CA ASP A 188 -9.19 -6.26 2.87
C ASP A 188 -8.86 -7.50 3.72
N VAL A 189 -7.63 -7.98 3.56
CA VAL A 189 -7.05 -9.08 4.34
C VAL A 189 -5.59 -8.77 4.65
N LYS A 190 -5.16 -9.06 5.89
CA LYS A 190 -3.77 -8.89 6.33
C LYS A 190 -3.32 -10.04 7.20
N PHE A 191 -2.10 -10.52 6.99
CA PHE A 191 -1.43 -11.36 7.97
C PHE A 191 -0.92 -10.53 9.15
N GLY A 192 -0.98 -11.11 10.34
CA GLY A 192 -0.28 -10.60 11.50
C GLY A 192 1.24 -10.77 11.36
N PRO A 193 2.06 -10.00 12.10
CA PRO A 193 3.52 -9.99 11.94
C PRO A 193 4.22 -11.32 12.22
N ALA A 194 3.55 -12.23 12.95
CA ALA A 194 4.06 -13.57 13.23
C ALA A 194 3.53 -14.64 12.25
N GLY A 195 2.74 -14.26 11.23
CA GLY A 195 2.17 -15.19 10.24
C GLY A 195 1.02 -16.09 10.72
N LYS A 196 0.83 -16.25 12.03
CA LYS A 196 -0.18 -17.15 12.63
C LYS A 196 -1.61 -16.62 12.63
N LEU A 197 -1.76 -15.31 12.50
CA LEU A 197 -3.04 -14.62 12.54
C LEU A 197 -3.35 -14.02 11.18
N LEU A 198 -4.62 -14.03 10.81
CA LEU A 198 -5.14 -13.32 9.66
C LEU A 198 -6.27 -12.41 10.12
N ALA A 199 -6.31 -11.16 9.65
CA ALA A 199 -7.48 -10.30 9.82
C ALA A 199 -8.18 -10.10 8.48
N SER A 200 -9.51 -10.09 8.49
CA SER A 200 -10.34 -9.81 7.32
C SER A 200 -11.36 -8.71 7.62
N ALA A 201 -11.47 -7.72 6.74
CA ALA A 201 -12.44 -6.64 6.81
C ALA A 201 -13.54 -6.89 5.77
N SER A 202 -14.79 -6.99 6.23
CA SER A 202 -15.93 -7.32 5.38
C SER A 202 -17.00 -6.23 5.39
N ARG A 203 -17.78 -6.21 4.31
CA ARG A 203 -18.96 -5.36 4.17
C ARG A 203 -20.14 -5.80 5.03
N ASP A 204 -20.06 -6.95 5.70
CA ASP A 204 -20.98 -7.35 6.77
C ASP A 204 -20.76 -6.59 8.09
N GLU A 205 -20.01 -5.48 8.05
CA GLU A 205 -19.78 -4.58 9.18
C GLU A 205 -18.93 -5.22 10.30
N LYS A 206 -18.18 -6.28 9.97
CA LYS A 206 -17.31 -6.98 10.93
C LYS A 206 -15.87 -7.06 10.45
N VAL A 207 -14.99 -7.02 11.44
CA VAL A 207 -13.60 -7.48 11.28
C VAL A 207 -13.46 -8.81 11.98
N ARG A 208 -12.92 -9.81 11.29
CA ARG A 208 -12.65 -11.12 11.89
C ARG A 208 -11.16 -11.37 11.98
N LEU A 209 -10.73 -11.88 13.13
CA LEU A 209 -9.38 -12.39 13.34
C LEU A 209 -9.44 -13.91 13.30
N TRP A 210 -8.59 -14.52 12.50
CA TRP A 210 -8.56 -15.94 12.22
C TRP A 210 -7.24 -16.54 12.67
N ASP A 211 -7.31 -17.76 13.19
CA ASP A 211 -6.16 -18.65 13.32
C ASP A 211 -5.87 -19.23 11.92
N VAL A 212 -4.69 -18.95 11.37
CA VAL A 212 -4.30 -19.37 10.01
C VAL A 212 -4.22 -20.89 9.91
N GLU A 213 -3.68 -21.54 10.94
CA GLU A 213 -3.52 -22.99 10.95
C GLU A 213 -4.86 -23.69 11.11
N LYS A 214 -5.74 -23.21 11.99
CA LYS A 214 -7.03 -23.90 12.26
C LYS A 214 -8.15 -23.46 11.32
N GLY A 215 -8.01 -22.29 10.68
CA GLY A 215 -9.10 -21.65 9.93
C GLY A 215 -10.28 -21.23 10.80
N ALA A 216 -10.07 -21.11 12.11
CA ALA A 216 -11.12 -20.76 13.07
C ALA A 216 -11.12 -19.25 13.34
N VAL A 217 -12.30 -18.67 13.50
CA VAL A 217 -12.45 -17.29 13.99
C VAL A 217 -12.06 -17.26 15.47
N LEU A 218 -11.04 -16.48 15.81
CA LEU A 218 -10.62 -16.21 17.19
C LEU A 218 -11.41 -15.05 17.80
N HIS A 219 -11.58 -13.97 17.02
CA HIS A 219 -12.36 -12.79 17.41
C HIS A 219 -13.20 -12.28 16.25
N SER A 220 -14.38 -11.77 16.59
CA SER A 220 -15.23 -10.97 15.70
C SER A 220 -15.39 -9.59 16.34
N PHE A 221 -14.80 -8.58 15.71
CA PHE A 221 -14.91 -7.19 16.13
C PHE A 221 -16.10 -6.54 15.43
N GLU A 222 -17.10 -6.16 16.21
CA GLU A 222 -18.39 -5.68 15.73
C GLU A 222 -18.66 -4.23 16.16
N GLY A 223 -19.84 -3.71 15.77
CA GLY A 223 -20.33 -2.39 16.14
C GLY A 223 -20.01 -1.29 15.12
N PHE A 224 -19.56 -1.64 13.92
CA PHE A 224 -19.47 -0.68 12.80
C PHE A 224 -20.86 -0.48 12.23
N ALA A 225 -21.22 0.75 11.84
CA ALA A 225 -22.53 0.98 11.20
C ALA A 225 -22.51 0.73 9.68
N PHE A 226 -21.32 0.55 9.11
CA PHE A 226 -21.09 0.30 7.69
C PHE A 226 -19.88 -0.62 7.52
N GLY A 227 -19.74 -1.18 6.32
CA GLY A 227 -18.66 -2.12 5.97
C GLY A 227 -17.25 -1.62 6.33
N VAL A 228 -16.35 -2.55 6.59
CA VAL A 228 -14.96 -2.26 6.89
C VAL A 228 -14.11 -2.41 5.63
N GLN A 229 -13.26 -1.43 5.35
CA GLN A 229 -12.57 -1.33 4.08
C GLN A 229 -11.07 -1.64 4.14
N CYS A 230 -10.38 -1.29 5.24
CA CYS A 230 -8.93 -1.48 5.32
C CYS A 230 -8.48 -1.91 6.72
N LEU A 231 -7.37 -2.64 6.76
CA LEU A 231 -6.78 -3.21 7.98
C LEU A 231 -5.29 -2.92 8.08
N SER A 232 -4.79 -2.84 9.31
CA SER A 232 -3.37 -2.87 9.60
C SER A 232 -3.11 -3.54 10.95
N PHE A 233 -2.16 -4.47 10.99
CA PHE A 233 -1.60 -4.95 12.26
C PHE A 233 -0.51 -4.00 12.73
N SER A 234 -0.39 -3.84 14.04
CA SER A 234 0.76 -3.18 14.62
C SER A 234 2.02 -4.04 14.46
N PRO A 235 3.23 -3.46 14.35
CA PRO A 235 4.49 -4.21 14.23
C PRO A 235 4.72 -5.28 15.32
N SER A 236 4.27 -5.03 16.55
CA SER A 236 4.32 -5.99 17.67
C SER A 236 3.30 -7.11 17.55
N GLY A 237 2.29 -6.96 16.68
CA GLY A 237 1.20 -7.91 16.48
C GLY A 237 0.14 -7.88 17.58
N LYS A 238 0.19 -6.89 18.48
CA LYS A 238 -0.74 -6.78 19.62
C LYS A 238 -1.99 -5.97 19.31
N LEU A 239 -1.91 -5.05 18.35
CA LEU A 239 -3.04 -4.20 17.98
C LEU A 239 -3.48 -4.44 16.55
N LEU A 240 -4.78 -4.27 16.32
CA LEU A 240 -5.38 -4.24 14.99
C LEU A 240 -6.11 -2.91 14.81
N ALA A 241 -5.75 -2.17 13.76
CA ALA A 241 -6.44 -0.96 13.34
C ALA A 241 -7.27 -1.25 12.09
N CYS A 242 -8.45 -0.66 12.03
CA CYS A 242 -9.39 -0.86 10.95
C CYS A 242 -10.09 0.45 10.58
N GLY A 243 -10.27 0.68 9.29
CA GLY A 243 -11.00 1.80 8.74
C GLY A 243 -12.30 1.35 8.07
N SER A 244 -13.39 2.06 8.34
CA SER A 244 -14.75 1.72 7.90
C SER A 244 -15.36 2.77 6.97
N HIS A 245 -16.36 2.37 6.17
CA HIS A 245 -17.09 3.24 5.24
C HIS A 245 -17.86 4.38 5.95
N GLU A 246 -18.02 4.34 7.28
CA GLU A 246 -18.56 5.43 8.10
C GLU A 246 -17.55 6.56 8.40
N GLY A 247 -16.31 6.43 7.92
CA GLY A 247 -15.24 7.39 8.23
C GLY A 247 -14.68 7.25 9.64
N ILE A 248 -14.89 6.10 10.28
CA ILE A 248 -14.38 5.78 11.62
C ILE A 248 -13.18 4.86 11.51
N VAL A 249 -12.13 5.19 12.25
CA VAL A 249 -10.99 4.33 12.53
C VAL A 249 -11.13 3.78 13.94
N ARG A 250 -10.96 2.46 14.09
CA ARG A 250 -10.93 1.81 15.40
C ARG A 250 -9.64 1.06 15.61
N VAL A 251 -9.21 0.98 16.86
CA VAL A 251 -8.05 0.19 17.29
C VAL A 251 -8.49 -0.78 18.36
N TRP A 252 -8.09 -2.03 18.18
CA TRP A 252 -8.42 -3.15 19.04
C TRP A 252 -7.15 -3.77 19.61
N ASP A 253 -7.22 -4.16 20.88
CA ASP A 253 -6.26 -5.07 21.47
C ASP A 253 -6.62 -6.49 21.07
N ILE A 254 -5.67 -7.21 20.46
CA ILE A 254 -5.90 -8.53 19.88
C ILE A 254 -6.09 -9.59 20.97
N GLU A 255 -5.36 -9.49 22.09
CA GLU A 255 -5.37 -10.51 23.14
C GLU A 255 -6.67 -10.47 23.95
N SER A 256 -7.10 -9.29 24.37
CA SER A 256 -8.31 -9.10 25.16
C SER A 256 -9.58 -8.95 24.32
N GLY A 257 -9.44 -8.69 23.02
CA GLY A 257 -10.54 -8.38 22.11
C GLY A 257 -11.20 -7.03 22.36
N ARG A 258 -10.61 -6.17 23.20
CA ARG A 258 -11.22 -4.89 23.60
C ARG A 258 -10.90 -3.78 22.62
N ARG A 259 -11.89 -2.93 22.36
CA ARG A 259 -11.69 -1.67 21.63
C ARG A 259 -10.93 -0.69 22.52
N LEU A 260 -9.76 -0.25 22.07
CA LEU A 260 -8.94 0.72 22.76
C LEU A 260 -9.24 2.16 22.32
N GLN A 261 -9.59 2.34 21.05
CA GLN A 261 -9.74 3.66 20.46
C GLN A 261 -10.77 3.67 19.33
N GLU A 262 -11.44 4.81 19.20
CA GLU A 262 -12.35 5.14 18.10
C GLU A 262 -12.13 6.62 17.72
N ASP A 263 -11.74 6.88 16.48
CA ASP A 263 -11.54 8.22 15.95
C ASP A 263 -12.39 8.41 14.69
N ARG A 264 -13.02 9.58 14.57
CA ARG A 264 -13.75 9.98 13.37
C ARG A 264 -12.86 10.87 12.51
N LEU A 265 -12.76 10.54 11.23
CA LEU A 265 -12.03 11.35 10.26
C LEU A 265 -12.87 12.56 9.80
N ASP A 266 -12.21 13.68 9.53
CA ASP A 266 -12.84 14.95 9.19
C ASP A 266 -13.03 15.07 7.67
N GLY A 267 -14.11 14.51 7.14
CA GLY A 267 -14.46 14.72 5.74
C GLY A 267 -15.50 13.74 5.20
N PRO A 268 -15.96 13.95 3.95
CA PRO A 268 -16.94 13.07 3.31
C PRO A 268 -16.33 11.74 2.82
N ILE A 269 -15.13 11.37 3.29
CA ILE A 269 -14.32 10.31 2.68
C ILE A 269 -13.91 9.32 3.76
N PHE A 270 -14.14 8.06 3.47
CA PHE A 270 -13.82 6.94 4.34
C PHE A 270 -12.34 6.52 4.21
N PRO A 271 -11.75 5.92 5.25
CA PRO A 271 -10.38 5.43 5.24
C PRO A 271 -10.19 4.27 4.25
N ASN A 272 -9.46 4.55 3.16
CA ASN A 272 -9.09 3.53 2.16
C ASN A 272 -7.77 2.81 2.49
N ALA A 273 -6.94 3.39 3.35
CA ALA A 273 -5.65 2.82 3.73
C ALA A 273 -5.30 3.27 5.15
N ILE A 274 -4.75 2.34 5.93
CA ILE A 274 -4.30 2.57 7.29
C ILE A 274 -3.00 1.82 7.54
N ALA A 275 -2.08 2.42 8.29
CA ALA A 275 -0.81 1.79 8.65
C ALA A 275 -0.32 2.24 10.02
N PHE A 276 0.09 1.29 10.86
CA PHE A 276 0.80 1.62 12.09
C PHE A 276 2.20 2.18 11.80
N SER A 277 2.61 3.15 12.61
CA SER A 277 4.01 3.54 12.68
C SER A 277 4.86 2.39 13.24
N LYS A 278 6.13 2.32 12.84
CA LYS A 278 7.07 1.28 13.31
C LYS A 278 7.20 1.23 14.84
N ASN A 279 7.03 2.37 15.50
CA ASN A 279 7.10 2.51 16.96
C ASN A 279 5.73 2.47 17.66
N GLU A 280 4.63 2.21 16.94
CA GLU A 280 3.29 2.09 17.51
C GLU A 280 2.84 3.30 18.34
N ASN A 281 3.21 4.50 17.88
CA ASN A 281 2.78 5.74 18.51
C ASN A 281 1.63 6.40 17.76
N PHE A 282 1.51 6.13 16.45
CA PHE A 282 0.47 6.71 15.61
C PHE A 282 0.08 5.79 14.46
N LEU A 283 -1.09 6.07 13.89
CA LEU A 283 -1.60 5.49 12.66
C LEU A 283 -1.48 6.52 11.54
N LYS A 284 -1.00 6.10 10.38
CA LYS A 284 -1.11 6.82 9.12
C LYS A 284 -2.42 6.44 8.46
N THR A 285 -3.21 7.44 8.07
CA THR A 285 -4.46 7.28 7.31
C THR A 285 -4.42 8.19 6.08
N ASN A 286 -5.35 8.00 5.15
CA ASN A 286 -5.57 8.93 4.04
C ASN A 286 -6.03 10.34 4.47
N ASP A 287 -6.45 10.53 5.73
CA ASP A 287 -6.79 11.83 6.31
C ASP A 287 -5.72 12.37 7.28
N GLY A 288 -4.56 11.69 7.38
CA GLY A 288 -3.40 12.12 8.16
C GLY A 288 -3.04 11.18 9.29
N LEU A 289 -2.30 11.70 10.28
CA LEU A 289 -1.86 10.92 11.45
C LEU A 289 -2.90 10.93 12.56
N LEU A 290 -3.16 9.77 13.15
CA LEU A 290 -3.93 9.61 14.38
C LEU A 290 -3.02 9.12 15.50
N LEU A 291 -3.00 9.80 16.64
CA LEU A 291 -2.24 9.35 17.81
C LEU A 291 -2.91 8.16 18.48
N LEU A 292 -2.13 7.19 18.95
CA LEU A 292 -2.66 6.09 19.76
C LEU A 292 -2.83 6.51 21.22
N GLN A 293 -4.03 6.35 21.78
CA GLN A 293 -4.34 6.74 23.16
C GLN A 293 -3.47 5.99 24.17
N GLY A 294 -3.06 6.68 25.25
CA GLY A 294 -2.25 6.10 26.34
C GLY A 294 -0.74 5.99 26.06
N ARG A 295 -0.25 6.43 24.89
CA ARG A 295 1.18 6.56 24.59
C ARG A 295 1.61 8.02 24.81
N SER A 296 2.12 8.32 26.00
CA SER A 296 2.45 9.69 26.44
C SER A 296 3.85 10.19 26.09
N ASN A 297 4.77 9.31 25.67
CA ASN A 297 6.10 9.73 25.18
C ASN A 297 6.04 10.11 23.70
N VAL A 298 5.30 11.17 23.39
CA VAL A 298 5.18 11.77 22.06
C VAL A 298 6.16 12.94 21.95
N ASP A 299 7.46 12.68 21.99
CA ASP A 299 8.39 13.80 22.20
C ASP A 299 9.13 14.28 20.94
N GLN A 300 9.50 13.39 20.00
CA GLN A 300 10.25 13.81 18.81
C GLN A 300 9.85 13.11 17.50
N SER A 301 9.60 11.79 17.50
CA SER A 301 9.34 11.06 16.25
C SER A 301 8.08 11.50 15.54
N LEU A 302 7.01 11.81 16.28
CA LEU A 302 5.77 12.29 15.68
C LEU A 302 5.97 13.70 15.10
N ARG A 303 6.63 14.59 15.84
CA ARG A 303 6.92 15.96 15.41
C ARG A 303 7.79 16.02 14.16
N SER A 304 8.57 14.98 13.88
CA SER A 304 9.36 14.88 12.64
C SER A 304 8.70 14.01 11.57
N THR A 305 7.57 13.35 11.83
CA THR A 305 6.95 12.48 10.82
C THR A 305 6.20 13.29 9.77
N VAL A 306 6.56 13.08 8.51
CA VAL A 306 5.80 13.57 7.36
C VAL A 306 4.72 12.57 6.98
N SER A 307 3.54 13.10 6.69
CA SER A 307 2.44 12.36 6.08
C SER A 307 1.64 13.27 5.15
N SER A 308 0.84 12.66 4.29
CA SER A 308 -0.10 13.35 3.43
C SER A 308 -1.51 12.88 3.70
N THR A 309 -2.42 13.83 3.81
CA THR A 309 -3.86 13.64 3.63
C THR A 309 -4.22 13.98 2.19
N GLN A 310 -5.44 13.70 1.75
CA GLN A 310 -5.89 14.15 0.43
C GLN A 310 -5.79 15.67 0.20
N LYS A 311 -5.86 16.46 1.28
CA LYS A 311 -5.94 17.93 1.22
C LYS A 311 -4.73 18.62 1.83
N TRP A 312 -3.94 17.93 2.63
CA TRP A 312 -2.90 18.54 3.45
C TRP A 312 -1.65 17.67 3.48
N LEU A 313 -0.50 18.31 3.42
CA LEU A 313 0.74 17.73 3.91
C LEU A 313 0.86 18.05 5.40
N CYS A 314 1.14 17.04 6.21
CA CYS A 314 1.17 17.15 7.67
C CYS A 314 2.57 16.79 8.22
N ARG A 315 2.98 17.51 9.26
CA ARG A 315 4.14 17.20 10.10
C ARG A 315 3.64 16.88 11.50
N GLY A 316 3.76 15.64 11.92
CA GLY A 316 3.05 15.12 13.09
C GLY A 316 1.53 15.29 12.93
N LEU A 317 0.89 15.91 13.92
CA LEU A 317 -0.55 16.24 13.86
C LEU A 317 -0.84 17.60 13.21
N SER A 318 0.19 18.38 12.89
CA SER A 318 0.02 19.73 12.35
C SER A 318 -0.15 19.70 10.84
N ARG A 319 -1.22 20.32 10.35
CA ARG A 319 -1.43 20.60 8.92
C ARG A 319 -0.46 21.70 8.49
N MET A 320 0.52 21.37 7.67
CA MET A 320 1.59 22.30 7.26
C MET A 320 1.22 23.04 5.98
N LEU A 321 0.89 22.27 4.93
CA LEU A 321 0.65 22.82 3.60
C LEU A 321 -0.62 22.23 3.02
N ARG A 322 -1.52 23.07 2.54
CA ARG A 322 -2.69 22.58 1.81
C ARG A 322 -2.22 22.10 0.44
N ILE A 323 -2.43 20.82 0.13
CA ILE A 323 -2.13 20.25 -1.18
C ILE A 323 -2.94 21.04 -2.22
N PRO A 324 -2.30 21.55 -3.29
CA PRO A 324 -3.00 22.26 -4.35
C PRO A 324 -4.14 21.42 -4.92
N PRO A 325 -5.31 22.00 -5.27
CA PRO A 325 -6.49 21.26 -5.72
C PRO A 325 -6.21 20.22 -6.81
N ASP A 326 -5.30 20.54 -7.73
CA ASP A 326 -4.99 19.70 -8.89
C ASP A 326 -4.14 18.47 -8.51
N TYR A 327 -3.53 18.48 -7.33
CA TYR A 327 -2.74 17.37 -6.75
C TYR A 327 -3.51 16.57 -5.69
N ARG A 328 -4.84 16.77 -5.56
CA ARG A 328 -5.67 16.05 -4.59
C ARG A 328 -6.30 14.81 -5.21
N THR A 329 -6.31 13.72 -4.46
CA THR A 329 -6.94 12.45 -4.87
C THR A 329 -8.43 12.64 -5.15
N ARG A 330 -8.83 12.45 -6.41
CA ARG A 330 -10.23 12.40 -6.81
C ARG A 330 -10.66 10.94 -6.78
N SER A 331 -11.52 10.60 -5.82
CA SER A 331 -12.16 9.28 -5.75
C SER A 331 -13.33 9.24 -6.73
N SER A 332 -13.08 8.94 -8.00
CA SER A 332 -14.15 8.61 -8.95
C SER A 332 -13.69 7.45 -9.85
N GLY A 333 -14.04 6.22 -9.46
CA GLY A 333 -13.83 5.02 -10.27
C GLY A 333 -12.46 4.34 -10.10
N SER A 334 -12.23 3.32 -10.93
CA SER A 334 -11.06 2.41 -10.96
C SER A 334 -9.70 3.07 -11.20
N ASP A 335 -9.68 4.38 -11.37
CA ASP A 335 -8.51 5.18 -11.70
C ASP A 335 -8.27 6.17 -10.54
N THR A 336 -7.53 5.73 -9.54
CA THR A 336 -7.07 6.58 -8.43
C THR A 336 -5.94 7.48 -8.89
N TYR A 337 -6.22 8.78 -9.03
CA TYR A 337 -5.23 9.83 -9.24
C TYR A 337 -5.44 10.97 -8.22
N PRO A 338 -4.36 11.60 -7.71
CA PRO A 338 -2.95 11.31 -7.92
C PRO A 338 -2.33 10.41 -6.84
N ALA A 339 -1.27 9.70 -7.23
CA ALA A 339 -0.44 8.96 -6.31
C ALA A 339 0.33 9.90 -5.36
N VAL A 340 0.48 9.46 -4.11
CA VAL A 340 1.32 10.14 -3.11
C VAL A 340 2.17 9.08 -2.41
N ASP A 341 3.44 9.38 -2.21
CA ASP A 341 4.32 8.60 -1.35
C ASP A 341 5.13 9.52 -0.42
N THR A 342 5.50 9.03 0.75
CA THR A 342 6.22 9.81 1.77
C THR A 342 7.38 9.00 2.34
N CYS A 343 8.56 9.63 2.43
CA CYS A 343 9.72 9.02 3.06
C CYS A 343 10.55 10.03 3.85
N GLY A 344 10.77 9.77 5.14
CA GLY A 344 11.49 10.68 6.02
C GLY A 344 10.83 12.06 6.09
N GLN A 345 11.58 13.10 5.69
CA GLN A 345 11.10 14.48 5.56
C GLN A 345 10.59 14.83 4.16
N LEU A 346 10.63 13.88 3.22
CA LEU A 346 10.26 14.12 1.83
C LEU A 346 8.89 13.52 1.55
N ALA A 347 8.05 14.26 0.84
CA ALA A 347 6.85 13.75 0.21
C ALA A 347 6.97 13.86 -1.30
N ALA A 348 6.40 12.92 -2.05
CA ALA A 348 6.27 12.99 -3.50
C ALA A 348 4.79 12.91 -3.87
N LEU A 349 4.31 13.89 -4.63
CA LEU A 349 2.94 14.02 -5.13
C LEU A 349 2.98 13.93 -6.65
N GLY A 350 2.26 12.96 -7.21
CA GLY A 350 2.01 12.86 -8.64
C GLY A 350 0.91 13.83 -9.08
N HIS A 351 0.80 14.07 -10.39
CA HIS A 351 -0.25 14.91 -10.97
C HIS A 351 -0.90 14.22 -12.17
N GLU A 352 -2.13 14.61 -12.50
CA GLU A 352 -2.80 14.19 -13.74
C GLU A 352 -2.07 14.66 -15.01
N SER A 353 -1.25 15.69 -14.93
CA SER A 353 -0.43 16.17 -16.05
C SER A 353 0.95 15.51 -16.16
N GLY A 354 1.25 14.51 -15.32
CA GLY A 354 2.56 13.84 -15.29
C GLY A 354 3.67 14.60 -14.56
N GLN A 355 3.33 15.71 -13.91
CA GLN A 355 4.26 16.42 -13.03
C GLN A 355 4.43 15.66 -11.71
N VAL A 356 5.65 15.67 -11.17
CA VAL A 356 5.95 15.18 -9.83
C VAL A 356 6.44 16.33 -8.97
N ILE A 357 5.79 16.47 -7.82
CA ILE A 357 6.12 17.44 -6.79
C ILE A 357 6.72 16.73 -5.61
N PHE A 358 7.97 17.02 -5.30
CA PHE A 358 8.52 16.70 -3.99
C PHE A 358 8.08 17.73 -2.94
N ILE A 359 8.15 17.44 -1.66
CA ILE A 359 8.04 18.47 -0.63
C ILE A 359 9.02 18.09 0.45
N GLU A 360 10.00 18.96 0.73
CA GLU A 360 10.91 18.75 1.84
C GLU A 360 10.35 19.50 3.04
N ILE A 361 10.03 18.74 4.07
CA ILE A 361 9.59 19.30 5.33
C ILE A 361 10.85 19.60 6.15
N SER A 362 11.23 20.87 6.22
CA SER A 362 12.34 21.34 7.02
C SER A 362 12.10 21.05 8.50
N THR A 363 13.18 20.64 9.18
CA THR A 363 13.26 20.59 10.63
C THR A 363 13.64 21.98 11.12
N SER A 364 12.67 22.88 11.22
CA SER A 364 12.82 24.00 12.15
C SER A 364 12.94 23.41 13.57
N ASP A 365 14.09 23.65 14.21
CA ASP A 365 14.38 23.35 15.61
C ASP A 365 13.56 24.23 16.56
#